data_AF-A0A0F4GEW1-F1
#
_entry.id   AF-A0A0F4GEW1-F1
#
_cell.length_a   1.000
_cell.length_b   1.000
_cell.length_c   1.000
_cell.angle_alpha   90.00
_cell.angle_beta   90.00
_cell.angle_gamma   90.00
#
_symmetry.space_group_name_H-M   'P 1'
#
loop_
_entity.id
_entity.type
_entity.pdbx_description
1 polymer ?
#
loop_
_entity_poly.entity_id
_entity_poly.type
_entity_poly.pdbx_seq_one_letter_code
_entity_poly.pdbx_strand_id
1 'polypeptide(L)'
;MKAKVRLPVRNRKASAKKSAVDDSVSSSKLGKEKVVAVKGKYVTSGDTTKVRRTRKRLGTSPIQGAMQHEHDHLSAPRISLLAPTTNHHDLASFLEHSRNIDSKRSTTVYRGTHYEYTVIEFLKTYNFTLRRMGRSNDLGIDLLGQWQLPSDPQELRVLVQCKASKPRPAMVRELEGAYVGAPAGWRGADVMALLVTRDPATLGVRNALQRSRLPMGFAQITESGALRQFMWNHAAQEARLTGMSVTNEYRRGSSPSSSAPSDSGVESAVSLQWMGKRWNPSENVSQTSI
;
A
#
# COMPACT_ATOMS: atom_id res chain seq x y z
N MET A 1 6.20 34.50 -61.83
CA MET A 1 5.56 33.40 -61.06
C MET A 1 6.41 32.15 -61.29
N LYS A 2 7.02 31.42 -60.36
CA LYS A 2 7.03 31.37 -58.89
C LYS A 2 8.48 31.16 -58.41
N ALA A 3 8.71 31.61 -57.18
CA ALA A 3 10.00 31.80 -56.52
C ALA A 3 10.70 30.49 -56.08
N LYS A 4 12.03 30.51 -56.15
CA LYS A 4 12.96 29.52 -55.62
C LYS A 4 13.35 29.95 -54.20
N VAL A 5 12.77 29.32 -53.17
CA VAL A 5 13.08 29.61 -51.77
C VAL A 5 14.37 28.89 -51.37
N ARG A 6 15.40 29.69 -51.07
CA ARG A 6 16.71 29.29 -50.56
C ARG A 6 16.69 29.53 -49.04
N LEU A 7 16.81 28.48 -48.23
CA LEU A 7 16.99 28.60 -46.78
C LEU A 7 18.46 28.90 -46.46
N PRO A 8 18.77 29.82 -45.52
CA PRO A 8 20.13 30.06 -45.09
C PRO A 8 20.55 29.11 -43.95
N VAL A 9 21.75 28.56 -44.13
CA VAL A 9 22.62 27.96 -43.12
C VAL A 9 22.94 29.00 -42.04
N ARG A 10 22.81 28.65 -40.75
CA ARG A 10 23.46 29.39 -39.66
C ARG A 10 24.26 28.47 -38.76
N ASN A 11 25.50 28.92 -38.60
CA ASN A 11 26.65 28.22 -38.08
C ASN A 11 26.66 28.15 -36.55
N ARG A 12 27.27 27.06 -36.07
CA ARG A 12 27.64 26.79 -34.68
C ARG A 12 28.55 27.90 -34.13
N LYS A 13 28.32 28.32 -32.88
CA LYS A 13 29.37 28.90 -32.03
C LYS A 13 29.56 28.01 -30.81
N ALA A 14 30.74 27.41 -30.76
CA ALA A 14 31.35 26.84 -29.57
C ALA A 14 31.96 27.98 -28.73
N SER A 15 31.88 27.86 -27.40
CA SER A 15 32.72 28.56 -26.44
C SER A 15 32.68 27.71 -25.17
N ALA A 16 33.71 26.93 -24.86
CA ALA A 16 35.01 27.31 -24.28
C ALA A 16 35.03 26.88 -22.80
N LYS A 17 35.68 25.72 -22.58
CA LYS A 17 36.23 25.31 -21.29
C LYS A 17 37.25 26.33 -20.82
N LYS A 18 37.24 26.69 -19.53
CA LYS A 18 38.45 27.05 -18.81
C LYS A 18 38.39 26.46 -17.40
N SER A 19 39.35 25.57 -17.18
CA SER A 19 39.80 24.99 -15.92
C SER A 19 40.52 26.04 -15.07
N ALA A 20 40.36 25.94 -13.76
CA ALA A 20 41.38 26.34 -12.78
C ALA A 20 41.38 25.31 -11.65
N VAL A 21 42.59 24.94 -11.26
CA VAL A 21 43.03 23.89 -10.35
C VAL A 21 43.63 24.60 -9.11
N ASP A 22 43.94 23.82 -8.07
CA ASP A 22 44.69 24.13 -6.83
C ASP A 22 43.86 24.68 -5.65
N ASP A 23 44.09 24.29 -4.39
CA ASP A 23 44.86 23.20 -3.81
C ASP A 23 44.39 22.96 -2.36
N SER A 24 44.85 21.84 -1.79
CA SER A 24 44.82 21.36 -0.40
C SER A 24 44.49 22.31 0.80
N VAL A 25 43.81 21.76 1.83
CA VAL A 25 44.37 21.51 3.18
C VAL A 25 43.29 21.03 4.17
N SER A 26 43.74 20.06 4.97
CA SER A 26 43.18 19.37 6.14
C SER A 26 42.51 20.24 7.24
N SER A 27 41.54 19.64 7.94
CA SER A 27 41.42 19.54 9.42
C SER A 27 40.03 19.83 10.03
N SER A 28 39.47 18.75 10.59
CA SER A 28 38.96 18.66 11.97
C SER A 28 37.61 19.30 12.36
N LYS A 29 36.94 18.57 13.26
CA LYS A 29 35.84 18.98 14.18
C LYS A 29 34.47 19.15 13.53
N LEU A 30 33.34 18.89 14.17
CA LEU A 30 32.92 18.21 15.41
C LEU A 30 31.40 18.46 15.36
N GLY A 31 30.55 17.43 15.38
CA GLY A 31 29.11 17.66 15.22
C GLY A 31 28.27 16.51 15.74
N LYS A 32 28.33 16.29 17.05
CA LYS A 32 27.35 15.47 17.78
C LYS A 32 26.00 16.17 17.65
N GLU A 33 25.07 15.63 16.87
CA GLU A 33 23.69 16.11 16.92
C GLU A 33 22.89 15.29 17.93
N LYS A 34 22.42 16.02 18.93
CA LYS A 34 21.75 15.54 20.12
C LYS A 34 20.34 15.05 19.78
N VAL A 35 19.99 13.93 20.40
CA VAL A 35 18.63 13.55 20.78
C VAL A 35 17.90 14.76 21.38
N VAL A 36 16.83 15.21 20.73
CA VAL A 36 15.82 16.08 21.36
C VAL A 36 14.57 15.24 21.59
N ALA A 37 14.49 14.69 22.80
CA ALA A 37 13.26 14.18 23.35
C ALA A 37 12.35 15.39 23.68
N VAL A 38 11.26 15.55 22.92
CA VAL A 38 10.22 16.53 23.25
C VAL A 38 9.31 15.89 24.30
N LYS A 39 9.59 16.20 25.57
CA LYS A 39 8.65 16.02 26.69
C LYS A 39 7.59 17.12 26.61
N GLY A 40 6.37 16.76 26.22
CA GLY A 40 5.19 17.60 26.37
C GLY A 40 4.41 17.22 27.64
N LYS A 41 4.56 18.01 28.69
CA LYS A 41 3.66 18.06 29.85
C LYS A 41 2.60 19.14 29.60
N TYR A 42 1.33 18.80 29.80
CA TYR A 42 0.26 19.74 30.18
C TYR A 42 -0.62 18.97 31.18
N VAL A 43 -0.40 19.14 32.49
CA VAL A 43 -1.00 20.16 33.37
C VAL A 43 -2.52 20.09 33.39
N THR A 44 -3.00 19.51 34.48
CA THR A 44 -4.37 19.52 35.00
C THR A 44 -4.75 20.92 35.46
N SER A 45 -5.93 21.40 35.05
CA SER A 45 -6.62 22.51 35.70
C SER A 45 -8.04 22.06 35.97
N GLY A 46 -8.38 21.94 37.25
CA GLY A 46 -9.76 21.87 37.71
C GLY A 46 -10.29 23.29 37.85
N ASP A 47 -11.55 23.48 37.48
CA ASP A 47 -12.35 24.52 38.11
C ASP A 47 -13.78 24.03 38.34
N THR A 48 -14.27 24.39 39.50
CA THR A 48 -15.52 24.01 40.13
C THR A 48 -16.59 25.06 39.83
N THR A 49 -17.78 24.62 39.45
CA THR A 49 -18.98 25.46 39.66
C THR A 49 -20.21 24.59 39.93
N LYS A 50 -20.86 24.89 41.06
CA LYS A 50 -22.05 24.23 41.61
C LYS A 50 -23.34 24.96 41.18
N VAL A 51 -24.45 24.23 41.37
CA VAL A 51 -25.86 24.68 41.53
C VAL A 51 -26.59 24.88 40.19
N ARG A 52 -27.69 24.17 39.88
CA ARG A 52 -28.97 24.22 40.62
C ARG A 52 -29.87 23.00 40.33
N ARG A 53 -30.53 22.52 41.39
CA ARG A 53 -31.55 21.46 41.43
C ARG A 53 -32.89 21.91 40.85
N THR A 54 -33.59 21.02 40.16
CA THR A 54 -35.07 20.92 40.19
C THR A 54 -35.50 19.46 40.18
N ARG A 55 -36.26 19.05 41.21
CA ARG A 55 -36.91 17.75 41.38
C ARG A 55 -38.24 17.71 40.60
N LYS A 56 -38.59 16.57 40.02
CA LYS A 56 -39.98 16.05 40.04
C LYS A 56 -39.97 14.52 40.12
N ARG A 57 -40.85 14.02 41.00
CA ARG A 57 -41.13 12.63 41.43
C ARG A 57 -41.75 11.81 40.28
N LEU A 58 -41.33 10.56 40.06
CA LEU A 58 -41.76 9.28 40.69
C LEU A 58 -43.07 8.72 40.09
N GLY A 59 -42.95 7.57 39.44
CA GLY A 59 -44.03 6.67 39.01
C GLY A 59 -43.45 5.29 38.72
N THR A 60 -43.89 4.30 39.48
CA THR A 60 -43.39 2.92 39.64
C THR A 60 -43.94 1.93 38.60
N SER A 61 -43.11 0.92 38.29
CA SER A 61 -43.26 -0.32 37.49
C SER A 61 -44.38 -1.27 38.00
N PRO A 62 -44.62 -2.53 37.48
CA PRO A 62 -43.79 -3.40 36.62
C PRO A 62 -44.55 -4.26 35.56
N ILE A 63 -43.81 -5.04 34.74
CA ILE A 63 -44.04 -6.48 34.45
C ILE A 63 -42.80 -7.05 33.72
N GLN A 64 -42.50 -8.29 34.09
CA GLN A 64 -41.33 -9.12 33.78
C GLN A 64 -41.21 -9.55 32.30
N GLY A 65 -39.98 -9.78 31.87
CA GLY A 65 -39.62 -10.54 30.66
C GLY A 65 -38.13 -10.84 30.70
N ALA A 66 -37.80 -12.12 30.85
CA ALA A 66 -36.53 -12.64 31.31
C ALA A 66 -35.38 -12.61 30.28
N MET A 67 -34.18 -12.69 30.85
CA MET A 67 -32.87 -12.95 30.26
C MET A 67 -32.86 -13.92 29.08
N GLN A 68 -32.21 -13.52 27.98
CA GLN A 68 -31.26 -14.37 27.26
C GLN A 68 -30.05 -13.50 26.86
N HIS A 69 -28.92 -13.78 27.51
CA HIS A 69 -27.59 -13.49 27.00
C HIS A 69 -27.41 -14.27 25.69
N GLU A 70 -26.91 -13.64 24.62
CA GLU A 70 -25.79 -14.21 23.87
C GLU A 70 -25.13 -13.18 22.95
N HIS A 71 -23.84 -13.42 22.72
CA HIS A 71 -22.86 -12.54 22.12
C HIS A 71 -23.03 -12.40 20.59
N ASP A 72 -23.50 -11.26 20.10
CA ASP A 72 -23.63 -11.02 18.64
C ASP A 72 -22.90 -9.74 18.16
N HIS A 73 -21.66 -9.56 18.62
CA HIS A 73 -20.81 -8.41 18.24
C HIS A 73 -19.69 -8.71 17.23
N LEU A 74 -19.70 -9.85 16.54
CA LEU A 74 -18.68 -10.21 15.54
C LEU A 74 -19.28 -10.87 14.29
N SER A 75 -20.08 -10.13 13.53
CA SER A 75 -20.21 -10.41 12.10
C SER A 75 -20.21 -9.10 11.34
N ALA A 76 -19.05 -8.76 10.78
CA ALA A 76 -18.99 -7.74 9.74
C ALA A 76 -20.03 -8.10 8.67
N PRO A 77 -20.75 -7.11 8.10
CA PRO A 77 -21.74 -7.40 7.08
C PRO A 77 -21.05 -8.15 5.95
N ARG A 78 -21.47 -9.41 5.74
CA ARG A 78 -21.10 -10.16 4.54
C ARG A 78 -21.61 -9.32 3.39
N ILE A 79 -20.72 -8.60 2.70
CA ILE A 79 -21.04 -8.11 1.36
C ILE A 79 -21.63 -9.32 0.66
N SER A 80 -22.86 -9.22 0.16
CA SER A 80 -23.39 -10.20 -0.78
C SER A 80 -22.55 -10.04 -2.06
N LEU A 81 -21.36 -10.63 -2.00
CA LEU A 81 -20.41 -10.77 -3.09
C LEU A 81 -21.06 -11.78 -4.03
N LEU A 82 -22.06 -11.34 -4.81
CA LEU A 82 -22.60 -12.16 -5.89
C LEU A 82 -21.40 -12.74 -6.64
N ALA A 83 -21.44 -14.05 -6.91
CA ALA A 83 -20.34 -14.78 -7.51
C ALA A 83 -19.79 -14.02 -8.75
N PRO A 84 -18.47 -13.98 -8.95
CA PRO A 84 -17.91 -13.46 -10.19
C PRO A 84 -18.53 -14.21 -11.37
N THR A 85 -19.09 -13.50 -12.33
CA THR A 85 -19.65 -14.09 -13.56
C THR A 85 -18.55 -14.51 -14.55
N THR A 86 -17.31 -14.64 -14.06
CA THR A 86 -16.12 -14.96 -14.84
C THR A 86 -15.74 -16.42 -14.61
N ASN A 87 -15.40 -17.15 -15.67
CA ASN A 87 -14.98 -18.56 -15.61
C ASN A 87 -13.60 -18.78 -14.95
N HIS A 88 -13.06 -17.77 -14.26
CA HIS A 88 -11.77 -17.78 -13.61
C HIS A 88 -11.86 -17.06 -12.26
N HIS A 89 -11.06 -17.54 -11.30
CA HIS A 89 -11.11 -17.13 -9.89
C HIS A 89 -9.73 -17.00 -9.24
N ASP A 90 -8.68 -17.44 -9.94
CA ASP A 90 -7.28 -17.32 -9.57
C ASP A 90 -6.41 -17.17 -10.84
N LEU A 91 -5.09 -17.02 -10.66
CA LEU A 91 -4.16 -16.85 -11.79
C LEU A 91 -4.16 -18.07 -12.69
N ALA A 92 -4.14 -19.28 -12.11
CA ALA A 92 -4.07 -20.53 -12.86
C ALA A 92 -5.30 -20.72 -13.78
N SER A 93 -6.51 -20.59 -13.24
CA SER A 93 -7.77 -20.67 -13.99
C SER A 93 -7.92 -19.54 -15.01
N PHE A 94 -7.40 -18.34 -14.72
CA PHE A 94 -7.38 -17.23 -15.68
C PHE A 94 -6.45 -17.51 -16.87
N LEU A 95 -5.23 -18.00 -16.58
CA LEU A 95 -4.28 -18.39 -17.62
C LEU A 95 -4.88 -19.49 -18.49
N GLU A 96 -5.49 -20.52 -17.90
CA GLU A 96 -6.21 -21.59 -18.61
C GLU A 96 -7.32 -21.05 -19.52
N HIS A 97 -8.19 -20.20 -18.97
CA HIS A 97 -9.26 -19.55 -19.73
C HIS A 97 -8.72 -18.77 -20.95
N SER A 98 -7.53 -18.18 -20.82
CA SER A 98 -6.90 -17.36 -21.85
C SER A 98 -5.98 -18.11 -22.81
N ARG A 99 -5.73 -19.43 -22.61
CA ARG A 99 -4.81 -20.22 -23.44
C ARG A 99 -5.20 -20.20 -24.92
N ASN A 100 -6.49 -20.32 -25.19
CA ASN A 100 -7.01 -20.48 -26.55
C ASN A 100 -7.39 -19.15 -27.23
N ILE A 101 -7.02 -18.01 -26.62
CA ILE A 101 -7.42 -16.69 -27.12
C ILE A 101 -6.24 -15.73 -27.19
N ASP A 102 -5.21 -16.11 -27.96
CA ASP A 102 -3.98 -15.34 -28.14
C ASP A 102 -4.23 -13.89 -28.60
N SER A 103 -5.27 -13.65 -29.42
CA SER A 103 -5.68 -12.31 -29.85
C SER A 103 -6.14 -11.39 -28.70
N LYS A 104 -6.45 -11.95 -27.52
CA LYS A 104 -6.89 -11.19 -26.34
C LYS A 104 -5.75 -10.81 -25.39
N ARG A 105 -4.54 -11.40 -25.50
CA ARG A 105 -3.46 -11.15 -24.51
C ARG A 105 -2.87 -9.75 -24.56
N SER A 106 -3.01 -9.04 -25.68
CA SER A 106 -2.59 -7.64 -25.81
C SER A 106 -3.62 -6.65 -25.26
N THR A 107 -4.85 -7.09 -24.99
CA THR A 107 -5.93 -6.21 -24.54
C THR A 107 -5.66 -5.65 -23.15
N THR A 108 -6.14 -4.44 -22.91
CA THR A 108 -6.06 -3.81 -21.58
C THR A 108 -6.80 -4.61 -20.53
N VAL A 109 -7.91 -5.27 -20.89
CA VAL A 109 -8.69 -6.14 -20.01
C VAL A 109 -7.87 -7.36 -19.58
N TYR A 110 -7.23 -8.05 -20.52
CA TYR A 110 -6.37 -9.19 -20.19
C TYR A 110 -5.22 -8.76 -19.29
N ARG A 111 -4.51 -7.69 -19.66
CA ARG A 111 -3.34 -7.20 -18.90
C ARG A 111 -3.71 -6.76 -17.49
N GLY A 112 -4.84 -6.07 -17.32
CA GLY A 112 -5.37 -5.68 -16.02
C GLY A 112 -5.74 -6.89 -15.17
N THR A 113 -6.54 -7.80 -15.74
CA THR A 113 -7.01 -9.01 -15.04
C THR A 113 -5.85 -9.93 -14.64
N HIS A 114 -4.89 -10.14 -15.54
CA HIS A 114 -3.66 -10.88 -15.24
C HIS A 114 -2.92 -10.23 -14.08
N TYR A 115 -2.70 -8.91 -14.15
CA TYR A 115 -1.97 -8.18 -13.12
C TYR A 115 -2.67 -8.24 -11.76
N GLU A 116 -3.99 -8.11 -11.72
CA GLU A 116 -4.78 -8.27 -10.50
C GLU A 116 -4.58 -9.66 -9.86
N TYR A 117 -4.59 -10.73 -10.66
CA TYR A 117 -4.33 -12.08 -10.15
C TYR A 117 -2.90 -12.29 -9.69
N THR A 118 -1.92 -11.74 -10.41
CA THR A 118 -0.51 -11.74 -9.97
C THR A 118 -0.36 -11.07 -8.61
N VAL A 119 -1.01 -9.92 -8.40
CA VAL A 119 -0.99 -9.20 -7.12
C VAL A 119 -1.65 -10.02 -6.01
N ILE A 120 -2.79 -10.66 -6.28
CA ILE A 120 -3.43 -11.58 -5.32
C ILE A 120 -2.48 -12.69 -4.92
N GLU A 121 -1.93 -13.44 -5.88
CA GLU A 121 -1.03 -14.56 -5.58
C GLU A 121 0.20 -14.13 -4.80
N PHE A 122 0.78 -12.99 -5.17
CA PHE A 122 1.94 -12.48 -4.46
C PHE A 122 1.60 -12.07 -3.02
N LEU A 123 0.54 -11.28 -2.82
CA LEU A 123 0.18 -10.80 -1.47
C LEU A 123 -0.26 -11.93 -0.54
N LYS A 124 -0.74 -13.07 -1.06
CA LYS A 124 -0.96 -14.28 -0.24
C LYS A 124 0.29 -14.70 0.54
N THR A 125 1.49 -14.49 -0.02
CA THR A 125 2.76 -14.80 0.66
C THR A 125 3.02 -13.91 1.89
N TYR A 126 2.26 -12.82 2.06
CA TYR A 126 2.26 -11.92 3.22
C TYR A 126 0.96 -12.03 4.04
N ASN A 127 0.28 -13.19 3.99
CA ASN A 127 -1.00 -13.47 4.66
C ASN A 127 -2.14 -12.50 4.30
N PHE A 128 -2.17 -12.04 3.05
CA PHE A 128 -3.38 -11.41 2.53
C PHE A 128 -4.32 -12.48 1.97
N THR A 129 -5.59 -12.39 2.36
CA THR A 129 -6.69 -13.12 1.74
C THR A 129 -7.50 -12.13 0.92
N LEU A 130 -7.28 -12.10 -0.39
CA LEU A 130 -7.89 -11.13 -1.31
C LEU A 130 -8.80 -11.83 -2.33
N ARG A 131 -9.90 -11.15 -2.66
CA ARG A 131 -10.81 -11.52 -3.73
C ARG A 131 -10.89 -10.40 -4.75
N ARG A 132 -10.85 -10.78 -6.03
CA ARG A 132 -11.07 -9.87 -7.15
C ARG A 132 -12.54 -9.46 -7.21
N MET A 133 -12.83 -8.17 -7.42
CA MET A 133 -14.18 -7.63 -7.53
C MET A 133 -14.72 -7.63 -8.96
N GLY A 134 -13.85 -7.41 -9.95
CA GLY A 134 -14.05 -7.79 -11.35
C GLY A 134 -15.28 -7.21 -12.05
N ARG A 135 -15.78 -6.03 -11.66
CA ARG A 135 -17.05 -5.47 -12.18
C ARG A 135 -16.93 -4.01 -12.57
N SER A 136 -17.69 -3.62 -13.58
CA SER A 136 -18.03 -2.21 -13.81
C SER A 136 -18.74 -1.67 -12.56
N ASN A 137 -18.38 -0.46 -12.11
CA ASN A 137 -18.94 0.23 -10.94
C ASN A 137 -18.42 -0.23 -9.56
N ASP A 138 -17.20 -0.75 -9.48
CA ASP A 138 -16.49 -1.08 -8.23
C ASP A 138 -15.83 0.14 -7.54
N LEU A 139 -16.15 1.36 -8.00
CA LEU A 139 -15.56 2.62 -7.54
C LEU A 139 -14.02 2.65 -7.68
N GLY A 140 -13.45 1.81 -8.54
CA GLY A 140 -12.01 1.67 -8.72
C GLY A 140 -11.32 0.78 -7.68
N ILE A 141 -12.07 -0.07 -6.97
CA ILE A 141 -11.53 -1.09 -6.07
C ILE A 141 -11.44 -2.43 -6.83
N ASP A 142 -10.22 -2.82 -7.18
CA ASP A 142 -10.00 -4.04 -7.95
C ASP A 142 -10.04 -5.29 -7.07
N LEU A 143 -9.49 -5.21 -5.84
CA LEU A 143 -9.47 -6.32 -4.87
C LEU A 143 -9.99 -5.88 -3.49
N LEU A 144 -10.65 -6.80 -2.80
CA LEU A 144 -11.10 -6.64 -1.42
C LEU A 144 -10.72 -7.87 -0.59
N GLY A 145 -10.34 -7.65 0.66
CA GLY A 145 -10.10 -8.75 1.57
C GLY A 145 -9.49 -8.33 2.89
N GLN A 146 -8.65 -9.21 3.42
CA GLN A 146 -8.11 -9.12 4.76
C GLN A 146 -6.60 -9.35 4.75
N TRP A 147 -5.92 -8.73 5.70
CA TRP A 147 -4.50 -8.90 5.95
C TRP A 147 -4.32 -9.34 7.40
N GLN A 148 -3.88 -10.58 7.59
CA GLN A 148 -3.56 -11.11 8.91
C GLN A 148 -2.17 -10.63 9.31
N LEU A 149 -2.13 -9.67 10.23
CA LEU A 149 -0.89 -9.15 10.78
C LEU A 149 -0.33 -10.11 11.85
N PRO A 150 1.00 -10.20 12.01
CA PRO A 150 1.57 -11.09 13.03
C PRO A 150 1.12 -10.69 14.43
N SER A 151 0.73 -11.67 15.25
CA SER A 151 0.34 -11.44 16.65
C SER A 151 -0.84 -10.47 16.85
N ASP A 152 -1.57 -10.11 15.78
CA ASP A 152 -2.81 -9.36 15.86
C ASP A 152 -4.00 -10.34 15.73
N PRO A 153 -4.85 -10.49 16.75
CA PRO A 153 -5.99 -11.40 16.69
C PRO A 153 -7.08 -10.94 15.72
N GLN A 154 -7.07 -9.68 15.26
CA GLN A 154 -8.05 -9.17 14.31
C GLN A 154 -7.42 -8.87 12.96
N GLU A 155 -8.11 -9.28 11.90
CA GLU A 155 -7.67 -9.08 10.54
C GLU A 155 -7.89 -7.63 10.08
N LEU A 156 -6.85 -7.00 9.55
CA LEU A 156 -6.96 -5.67 8.93
C LEU A 156 -7.70 -5.82 7.60
N ARG A 157 -8.83 -5.13 7.42
CA ARG A 157 -9.50 -5.11 6.11
C ARG A 157 -8.68 -4.28 5.14
N VAL A 158 -8.56 -4.75 3.90
CA VAL A 158 -7.78 -4.07 2.86
C VAL A 158 -8.58 -3.95 1.58
N LEU A 159 -8.64 -2.71 1.06
CA LEU A 159 -9.11 -2.41 -0.28
C LEU A 159 -7.93 -2.07 -1.18
N VAL A 160 -7.85 -2.72 -2.32
CA VAL A 160 -6.68 -2.66 -3.20
C VAL A 160 -7.10 -2.16 -4.56
N GLN A 161 -6.37 -1.16 -5.05
CA GLN A 161 -6.43 -0.73 -6.44
C GLN A 161 -5.15 -1.15 -7.15
N CYS A 162 -5.29 -1.90 -8.23
CA CYS A 162 -4.23 -2.39 -9.09
C CYS A 162 -4.14 -1.52 -10.35
N LYS A 163 -2.99 -0.88 -10.58
CA LYS A 163 -2.71 -0.15 -11.82
C LYS A 163 -1.45 -0.68 -12.49
N ALA A 164 -1.65 -1.34 -13.63
CA ALA A 164 -0.57 -1.75 -14.53
C ALA A 164 0.02 -0.56 -15.32
N SER A 165 0.15 0.63 -14.73
CA SER A 165 0.70 1.82 -15.37
C SER A 165 1.49 2.66 -14.37
N LYS A 166 2.29 3.62 -14.88
CA LYS A 166 3.14 4.47 -14.05
C LYS A 166 2.32 5.23 -13.00
N PRO A 167 2.67 5.16 -11.71
CA PRO A 167 1.89 5.75 -10.65
C PRO A 167 1.91 7.28 -10.73
N ARG A 168 0.74 7.88 -10.55
CA ARG A 168 0.53 9.34 -10.56
C ARG A 168 -0.13 9.77 -9.26
N PRO A 169 0.11 11.01 -8.78
CA PRO A 169 -0.59 11.54 -7.60
C PRO A 169 -2.12 11.51 -7.72
N ALA A 170 -2.65 11.57 -8.94
CA ALA A 170 -4.08 11.42 -9.21
C ALA A 170 -4.62 10.06 -8.76
N MET A 171 -3.88 8.97 -8.95
CA MET A 171 -4.29 7.63 -8.54
C MET A 171 -4.44 7.51 -7.02
N VAL A 172 -3.61 8.22 -6.25
CA VAL A 172 -3.77 8.27 -4.79
C VAL A 172 -5.10 8.95 -4.43
N ARG A 173 -5.43 10.07 -5.09
CA ARG A 173 -6.72 10.77 -4.86
C ARG A 173 -7.93 9.96 -5.33
N GLU A 174 -7.78 9.23 -6.43
CA GLU A 174 -8.80 8.28 -6.89
C GLU A 174 -9.02 7.18 -5.83
N LEU A 175 -7.94 6.65 -5.26
CA LEU A 175 -8.03 5.67 -4.17
C LEU A 175 -8.63 6.25 -2.88
N GLU A 176 -8.36 7.51 -2.54
CA GLU A 176 -9.04 8.21 -1.44
C GLU A 176 -10.56 8.27 -1.70
N GLY A 177 -10.96 8.62 -2.91
CA GLY A 177 -12.36 8.62 -3.33
C GLY A 177 -13.00 7.23 -3.23
N ALA A 178 -12.28 6.19 -3.67
CA ALA A 178 -12.72 4.80 -3.56
C ALA A 178 -12.91 4.36 -2.10
N TYR A 179 -11.98 4.73 -1.22
CA TYR A 179 -12.08 4.47 0.21
C TYR A 179 -13.30 5.16 0.84
N VAL A 180 -13.51 6.44 0.54
CA VAL A 180 -14.67 7.20 1.04
C VAL A 180 -15.99 6.66 0.46
N GLY A 181 -15.97 6.14 -0.76
CA GLY A 181 -17.12 5.54 -1.43
C GLY A 181 -17.40 4.08 -1.06
N ALA A 182 -16.46 3.36 -0.45
CA ALA A 182 -16.54 1.91 -0.20
C ALA A 182 -17.80 1.50 0.59
N PRO A 183 -18.33 0.28 0.51
CA PRO A 183 -19.52 -0.09 1.28
C PRO A 183 -19.38 0.05 2.81
N ALA A 184 -20.50 0.03 3.53
CA ALA A 184 -20.47 -0.01 4.99
C ALA A 184 -19.64 -1.20 5.49
N GLY A 185 -18.79 -0.97 6.49
CA GLY A 185 -17.81 -1.96 6.95
C GLY A 185 -16.51 -2.03 6.13
N TRP A 186 -16.33 -1.17 5.11
CA TRP A 186 -15.07 -1.03 4.36
C TRP A 186 -14.52 0.40 4.42
N ARG A 187 -14.83 1.10 5.50
CA ARG A 187 -14.29 2.41 5.86
C ARG A 187 -13.94 2.44 7.35
N GLY A 188 -13.03 3.32 7.74
CA GLY A 188 -12.69 3.58 9.15
C GLY A 188 -11.33 3.01 9.56
N ALA A 189 -10.99 3.15 10.85
CA ALA A 189 -9.64 2.86 11.34
C ALA A 189 -9.17 1.42 11.06
N ASP A 190 -10.07 0.43 11.03
CA ASP A 190 -9.75 -0.97 10.74
C ASP A 190 -9.71 -1.32 9.24
N VAL A 191 -9.57 -0.32 8.36
CA VAL A 191 -9.53 -0.51 6.91
C VAL A 191 -8.38 0.28 6.33
N MET A 192 -7.56 -0.39 5.53
CA MET A 192 -6.45 0.21 4.79
C MET A 192 -6.69 0.19 3.28
N ALA A 193 -6.42 1.32 2.62
CA ALA A 193 -6.35 1.40 1.16
C ALA A 193 -4.94 1.06 0.67
N LEU A 194 -4.79 0.28 -0.39
CA LEU A 194 -3.49 -0.05 -0.98
C LEU A 194 -3.48 0.22 -2.48
N LEU A 195 -2.61 1.12 -2.93
CA LEU A 195 -2.34 1.32 -4.35
C LEU A 195 -1.19 0.39 -4.78
N VAL A 196 -1.45 -0.53 -5.70
CA VAL A 196 -0.46 -1.48 -6.21
C VAL A 196 -0.16 -1.17 -7.68
N THR A 197 1.11 -0.97 -8.00
CA THR A 197 1.53 -0.68 -9.39
C THR A 197 2.80 -1.43 -9.78
N ARG A 198 3.10 -1.47 -11.08
CA ARG A 198 4.33 -2.14 -11.61
C ARG A 198 5.58 -1.29 -11.42
N ASP A 199 5.40 0.03 -11.43
CA ASP A 199 6.46 1.01 -11.41
C ASP A 199 6.66 1.58 -9.99
N PRO A 200 7.86 2.06 -9.64
CA PRO A 200 8.11 2.62 -8.32
C PRO A 200 7.30 3.91 -8.10
N ALA A 201 6.95 4.20 -6.85
CA ALA A 201 6.33 5.47 -6.49
C ALA A 201 7.23 6.64 -6.90
N THR A 202 6.64 7.67 -7.51
CA THR A 202 7.31 8.95 -7.70
C THR A 202 7.30 9.76 -6.40
N LEU A 203 8.13 10.81 -6.29
CA LEU A 203 8.07 11.73 -5.15
C LEU A 203 6.67 12.33 -4.98
N GLY A 204 6.01 12.68 -6.09
CA GLY A 204 4.64 13.20 -6.04
C GLY A 204 3.63 12.18 -5.48
N VAL A 205 3.78 10.89 -5.83
CA VAL A 205 2.93 9.81 -5.30
C VAL A 205 3.19 9.62 -3.80
N ARG A 206 4.46 9.55 -3.38
CA ARG A 206 4.83 9.47 -1.97
C ARG A 206 4.24 10.64 -1.17
N ASN A 207 4.41 11.85 -1.66
CA ASN A 207 3.91 13.06 -1.00
C ASN A 207 2.37 13.09 -0.94
N ALA A 208 1.68 12.60 -1.98
CA ALA A 208 0.23 12.47 -1.95
C ALA A 208 -0.22 11.43 -0.89
N LEU A 209 0.42 10.27 -0.86
CA LEU A 209 0.14 9.20 0.10
C LEU A 209 0.32 9.69 1.55
N GLN A 210 1.45 10.34 1.84
CA GLN A 210 1.79 10.82 3.19
C GLN A 210 0.89 11.97 3.68
N ARG A 211 0.32 12.77 2.77
CA ARG A 211 -0.63 13.83 3.15
C ARG A 211 -2.04 13.33 3.43
N SER A 212 -2.39 12.14 2.94
CA SER A 212 -3.71 11.59 3.20
C SER A 212 -3.90 11.33 4.68
N ARG A 213 -5.10 11.63 5.18
CA ARG A 213 -5.52 11.30 6.55
C ARG A 213 -6.17 9.92 6.65
N LEU A 214 -6.39 9.25 5.52
CA LEU A 214 -6.94 7.91 5.48
C LEU A 214 -5.81 6.88 5.64
N PRO A 215 -6.03 5.70 6.24
CA PRO A 215 -5.02 4.64 6.30
C PRO A 215 -4.70 4.15 4.88
N MET A 216 -3.53 4.52 4.35
CA MET A 216 -3.16 4.23 2.97
C MET A 216 -1.74 3.66 2.84
N GLY A 217 -1.57 2.80 1.84
CA GLY A 217 -0.29 2.26 1.42
C GLY A 217 -0.07 2.28 -0.08
N PHE A 218 1.17 2.00 -0.45
CA PHE A 218 1.62 1.80 -1.82
C PHE A 218 2.52 0.56 -1.89
N ALA A 219 2.31 -0.26 -2.92
CA ALA A 219 3.18 -1.37 -3.25
C ALA A 219 3.63 -1.32 -4.72
N GLN A 220 4.89 -1.62 -4.95
CA GLN A 220 5.39 -1.96 -6.27
C GLN A 220 5.53 -3.48 -6.38
N ILE A 221 4.64 -4.11 -7.17
CA ILE A 221 4.69 -5.53 -7.49
C ILE A 221 4.88 -5.67 -9.00
N THR A 222 5.96 -6.36 -9.41
CA THR A 222 6.27 -6.60 -10.82
C THR A 222 5.27 -7.56 -11.46
N GLU A 223 5.24 -7.63 -12.80
CA GLU A 223 4.41 -8.62 -13.52
C GLU A 223 4.81 -10.07 -13.22
N SER A 224 6.05 -10.29 -12.79
CA SER A 224 6.54 -11.60 -12.35
C SER A 224 6.19 -11.93 -10.90
N GLY A 225 5.46 -11.06 -10.19
CA GLY A 225 5.11 -11.26 -8.78
C GLY A 225 6.29 -11.07 -7.84
N ALA A 226 7.04 -9.96 -7.96
CA ALA A 226 8.09 -9.60 -7.00
C ALA A 226 7.80 -8.22 -6.36
N LEU A 227 7.90 -8.14 -5.03
CA LEU A 227 7.81 -6.88 -4.29
C LEU A 227 9.12 -6.12 -4.35
N ARG A 228 9.06 -4.90 -4.89
CA ARG A 228 10.22 -4.00 -5.04
C ARG A 228 10.13 -2.76 -4.16
N GLN A 229 8.93 -2.43 -3.70
CA GLN A 229 8.68 -1.30 -2.81
C GLN A 229 7.39 -1.55 -2.05
N PHE A 230 7.38 -1.23 -0.76
CA PHE A 230 6.18 -1.19 0.04
C PHE A 230 6.29 -0.01 1.01
N MET A 231 5.22 0.74 1.21
CA MET A 231 5.19 1.85 2.14
C MET A 231 3.76 2.17 2.53
N TRP A 232 3.61 2.89 3.64
CA TRP A 232 2.32 3.36 4.12
C TRP A 232 2.47 4.71 4.81
N ASN A 233 1.35 5.40 5.02
CA ASN A 233 1.33 6.69 5.69
C ASN A 233 1.16 6.54 7.21
N HIS A 234 1.27 7.67 7.91
CA HIS A 234 1.12 7.70 9.36
C HIS A 234 -0.25 7.18 9.82
N ALA A 235 -1.33 7.51 9.12
CA ALA A 235 -2.66 7.00 9.44
C ALA A 235 -2.76 5.47 9.39
N ALA A 236 -2.08 4.81 8.45
CA ALA A 236 -2.00 3.35 8.41
C ALA A 236 -1.14 2.75 9.54
N GLN A 237 -0.07 3.46 9.94
CA GLN A 237 0.73 3.09 11.10
C GLN A 237 -0.11 3.10 12.38
N GLU A 238 -0.86 4.17 12.60
CA GLU A 238 -1.72 4.35 13.77
C GLU A 238 -2.95 3.45 13.76
N ALA A 239 -3.47 3.14 12.56
CA ALA A 239 -4.58 2.21 12.40
C ALA A 239 -4.25 0.85 13.00
N ARG A 240 -3.30 0.12 12.41
CA ARG A 240 -2.93 -1.24 12.85
C ARG A 240 -1.50 -1.67 12.53
N LEU A 241 -0.73 -0.88 11.77
CA LEU A 241 0.63 -1.28 11.35
C LEU A 241 1.71 -0.90 12.38
N THR A 242 1.33 -0.67 13.64
CA THR A 242 2.29 -0.34 14.70
C THR A 242 3.28 -1.48 14.89
N GLY A 243 4.57 -1.19 14.70
CA GLY A 243 5.68 -2.16 14.74
C GLY A 243 5.91 -2.95 13.46
N MET A 244 5.10 -2.73 12.41
CA MET A 244 5.48 -3.11 11.06
C MET A 244 6.58 -2.16 10.56
N SER A 245 7.56 -2.68 9.80
CA SER A 245 8.52 -1.86 9.07
C SER A 245 8.89 -2.51 7.73
N VAL A 246 9.53 -1.75 6.86
CA VAL A 246 9.97 -2.20 5.53
C VAL A 246 11.47 -2.08 5.45
N THR A 247 12.14 -3.14 4.99
CA THR A 247 13.60 -3.14 4.77
C THR A 247 13.92 -3.54 3.35
N ASN A 248 14.93 -2.86 2.77
CA ASN A 248 15.48 -3.22 1.48
C ASN A 248 16.56 -4.30 1.68
N GLU A 249 16.39 -5.43 1.03
CA GLU A 249 17.35 -6.52 0.98
C GLU A 249 18.13 -6.43 -0.33
N TYR A 250 19.44 -6.29 -0.24
CA TYR A 250 20.31 -6.32 -1.41
C TYR A 250 20.83 -7.74 -1.60
N ARG A 251 20.36 -8.44 -2.64
CA ARG A 251 20.97 -9.72 -3.01
C ARG A 251 22.21 -9.40 -3.84
N ARG A 252 23.40 -9.70 -3.30
CA ARG A 252 24.64 -9.64 -4.09
C ARG A 252 24.53 -10.74 -5.14
N GLY A 253 24.50 -10.36 -6.42
CA GLY A 253 24.46 -11.32 -7.53
C GLY A 253 25.60 -12.31 -7.39
N SER A 254 25.31 -13.60 -7.54
CA SER A 254 26.32 -14.64 -7.65
C SER A 254 27.31 -14.25 -8.76
N SER A 255 28.58 -14.13 -8.40
CA SER A 255 29.67 -13.73 -9.30
C SER A 255 29.60 -14.53 -10.61
N PRO A 256 29.54 -13.89 -11.79
CA PRO A 256 29.64 -14.61 -13.05
C PRO A 256 31.07 -15.11 -13.22
N SER A 257 31.26 -16.43 -13.18
CA SER A 257 32.43 -17.07 -13.77
C SER A 257 32.33 -17.00 -15.29
N SER A 258 32.53 -15.83 -15.89
CA SER A 258 32.98 -15.64 -17.28
C SER A 258 32.95 -14.16 -17.65
N SER A 259 33.98 -13.79 -18.40
CA SER A 259 34.32 -12.46 -18.89
C SER A 259 33.25 -11.87 -19.83
N ALA A 260 32.36 -11.04 -19.30
CA ALA A 260 31.67 -9.99 -20.06
C ALA A 260 31.29 -8.84 -19.09
N PRO A 261 31.38 -7.57 -19.49
CA PRO A 261 30.93 -6.46 -18.66
C PRO A 261 29.41 -6.37 -18.74
N SER A 262 28.69 -7.20 -17.98
CA SER A 262 27.27 -6.99 -17.74
C SER A 262 27.08 -6.11 -16.50
N ASP A 263 26.29 -5.05 -16.70
CA ASP A 263 25.74 -4.17 -15.67
C ASP A 263 25.33 -5.01 -14.47
N SER A 264 26.01 -4.81 -13.34
CA SER A 264 25.84 -5.59 -12.12
C SER A 264 24.49 -5.24 -11.50
N GLY A 265 23.43 -5.86 -12.04
CA GLY A 265 22.05 -5.74 -11.59
C GLY A 265 21.93 -6.27 -10.17
N VAL A 266 22.17 -5.40 -9.18
CA VAL A 266 21.87 -5.67 -7.79
C VAL A 266 20.36 -5.83 -7.70
N GLU A 267 19.91 -7.06 -7.53
CA GLU A 267 18.50 -7.35 -7.35
C GLU A 267 18.09 -6.90 -5.94
N SER A 268 17.50 -5.72 -5.83
CA SER A 268 16.93 -5.22 -4.57
C SER A 268 15.57 -5.86 -4.34
N ALA A 269 15.45 -6.63 -3.27
CA ALA A 269 14.19 -7.16 -2.76
C ALA A 269 13.71 -6.32 -1.57
N VAL A 270 12.42 -6.42 -1.25
CA VAL A 270 11.85 -5.78 -0.06
C VAL A 270 11.31 -6.86 0.87
N SER A 271 11.59 -6.73 2.16
CA SER A 271 10.97 -7.53 3.20
C SER A 271 10.19 -6.67 4.18
N LEU A 272 9.07 -7.23 4.66
CA LEU A 272 8.34 -6.69 5.78
C LEU A 272 8.96 -7.23 7.07
N GLN A 273 8.96 -6.42 8.11
CA GLN A 273 9.37 -6.83 9.44
C GLN A 273 8.26 -6.54 10.44
N TRP A 274 8.13 -7.42 11.42
CA TRP A 274 7.25 -7.24 12.56
C TRP A 274 8.07 -7.17 13.85
N MET A 275 7.95 -6.08 14.58
CA MET A 275 8.71 -5.84 15.82
C MET A 275 10.22 -6.03 15.63
N GLY A 276 10.74 -5.56 14.49
CA GLY A 276 12.16 -5.65 14.13
C GLY A 276 12.64 -7.02 13.65
N LYS A 277 11.77 -8.03 13.57
CA LYS A 277 12.10 -9.35 13.01
C LYS A 277 11.56 -9.46 11.59
N ARG A 278 12.33 -10.09 10.69
CA ARG A 278 11.86 -10.41 9.33
C ARG A 278 10.54 -11.16 9.43
N TRP A 279 9.53 -10.64 8.76
CA TRP A 279 8.27 -11.33 8.65
C TRP A 279 8.32 -12.28 7.46
N ASN A 280 8.23 -13.57 7.76
CA ASN A 280 8.05 -14.62 6.76
C ASN A 280 6.89 -15.52 7.20
N PRO A 281 5.68 -15.34 6.65
CA PRO A 281 4.53 -16.16 7.03
C PRO A 281 4.73 -17.67 6.86
N SER A 282 5.52 -18.10 5.87
CA SER A 282 5.76 -19.52 5.61
C SER A 282 6.65 -20.19 6.68
N GLU A 283 7.43 -19.43 7.44
CA GLU A 283 8.26 -19.94 8.54
C GLU A 283 7.51 -20.05 9.87
N ASN A 284 6.41 -19.31 10.05
CA ASN A 284 5.69 -19.22 11.33
C ASN A 284 4.69 -20.36 11.58
N VAL A 285 4.47 -21.26 10.61
CA VAL A 285 3.57 -22.43 10.77
C VAL A 285 4.18 -23.48 11.71
N SER A 286 5.50 -23.48 11.90
CA SER A 286 6.20 -24.52 12.68
C SER A 286 6.29 -24.27 14.19
N GLN A 287 5.77 -23.15 14.72
CA GLN A 287 5.95 -22.79 16.14
C GLN A 287 4.66 -22.75 16.97
N THR A 288 3.49 -23.09 16.40
CA THR A 288 2.20 -23.04 17.13
C THR A 288 1.62 -24.43 17.45
N SER A 289 2.41 -25.50 17.30
CA SER A 289 2.05 -26.83 17.81
C SER A 289 2.85 -27.11 19.08
N ILE A 290 2.33 -26.65 20.23
CA ILE A 290 2.63 -27.20 21.56
C ILE A 290 1.31 -27.33 22.30
#